data_AF-A0A127A5E2-F1
#
_entry.id   AF-A0A127A5E2-F1
#
_cell.length_a   1.000
_cell.length_b   1.000
_cell.length_c   1.000
_cell.angle_alpha   90.00
_cell.angle_beta   90.00
_cell.angle_gamma   90.00
#
_symmetry.space_group_name_H-M   'P 1'
#
loop_
_entity.id
_entity.type
_entity.pdbx_description
1 polymer ?
#
loop_
_entity_poly.entity_id
_entity_poly.type
_entity_poly.pdbx_seq_one_letter_code
_entity_poly.pdbx_strand_id
1 'polypeptide(L)'
;MSESMKHICPLSELARGDAMRIETRPPIALFHTEEGELFAIDDTCTHQDASLADGYVEGCEVECPLHASKFSLRTGTVDAPPAKLPVRVHTVEVRDGEIYLQESDEAPNLPPASRWTATSEGAREIRERVCRGPAPRLLRELPRQGLLPRIRGQVRARLDTPAQARCVGHGGVRLENPSRARPSPEGVCKAESKGALRVDVK
;
A
#
# COMPACT_ATOMS: atom_id res chain seq x y z
N MET A 1 29.00 -11.28 -9.97
CA MET A 1 27.60 -10.79 -10.07
C MET A 1 27.70 -9.36 -9.60
N SER A 2 27.54 -8.42 -10.52
CA SER A 2 28.04 -7.05 -10.35
C SER A 2 27.14 -6.25 -9.42
N GLU A 3 27.70 -5.81 -8.30
CA GLU A 3 27.19 -4.78 -7.39
C GLU A 3 27.11 -3.42 -8.11
N SER A 4 26.21 -3.33 -9.09
CA SER A 4 26.07 -2.12 -9.91
C SER A 4 24.99 -1.22 -9.34
N MET A 5 25.43 -0.09 -8.78
CA MET A 5 24.59 1.05 -8.44
C MET A 5 23.89 1.60 -9.70
N LYS A 6 22.56 1.64 -9.69
CA LYS A 6 21.73 2.19 -10.75
C LYS A 6 21.39 3.65 -10.44
N HIS A 7 21.63 4.55 -11.38
CA HIS A 7 21.17 5.94 -11.28
C HIS A 7 19.64 6.00 -11.32
N ILE A 8 19.04 6.76 -10.40
CA ILE A 8 17.59 6.91 -10.27
C ILE A 8 17.13 8.29 -10.75
N CYS A 9 17.52 9.35 -10.03
CA CYS A 9 17.18 10.75 -10.32
C CYS A 9 18.06 11.70 -9.49
N PRO A 10 18.03 13.01 -9.78
CA PRO A 10 18.59 14.02 -8.89
C PRO A 10 17.87 14.04 -7.53
N LEU A 11 18.60 14.32 -6.45
CA LEU A 11 18.04 14.46 -5.09
C LEU A 11 16.97 15.56 -5.01
N SER A 12 17.09 16.60 -5.84
CA SER A 12 16.14 17.71 -5.89
C SER A 12 14.76 17.33 -6.46
N GLU A 13 14.64 16.19 -7.16
CA GLU A 13 13.36 15.72 -7.70
C GLU A 13 12.51 14.98 -6.66
N LEU A 14 13.12 14.51 -5.56
CA LEU A 14 12.43 13.87 -4.46
C LEU A 14 12.47 14.80 -3.23
N ALA A 15 11.38 15.50 -2.95
CA ALA A 15 11.31 16.39 -1.80
C ALA A 15 11.39 15.62 -0.47
N ARG A 16 11.78 16.31 0.60
CA ARG A 16 11.72 15.74 1.95
C ARG A 16 10.28 15.46 2.37
N GLY A 17 10.07 14.34 3.04
CA GLY A 17 8.75 13.82 3.39
C GLY A 17 8.02 13.13 2.24
N ASP A 18 8.64 13.02 1.06
CA ASP A 18 8.05 12.34 -0.10
C ASP A 18 8.63 10.95 -0.34
N ALA A 19 7.91 10.18 -1.15
CA ALA A 19 8.31 8.88 -1.64
C ALA A 19 8.15 8.81 -3.16
N MET A 20 8.96 7.97 -3.79
CA MET A 20 8.90 7.68 -5.22
C MET A 20 8.97 6.17 -5.44
N ARG A 21 8.09 5.67 -6.31
CA ARG A 21 8.13 4.29 -6.76
C ARG A 21 9.06 4.15 -7.98
N ILE A 22 9.94 3.18 -7.92
CA ILE A 22 10.88 2.81 -8.97
C ILE A 22 10.38 1.52 -9.62
N GLU A 23 10.23 1.54 -10.95
CA GLU A 23 9.67 0.43 -11.74
C GLU A 23 10.72 -0.65 -12.04
N THR A 24 11.25 -1.29 -11.00
CA THR A 24 12.02 -2.55 -11.03
C THR A 24 11.08 -3.76 -11.00
N ARG A 25 11.62 -4.99 -11.00
CA ARG A 25 10.82 -6.23 -10.92
C ARG A 25 11.36 -7.14 -9.80
N PRO A 26 10.75 -7.14 -8.60
CA PRO A 26 9.59 -6.33 -8.17
C PRO A 26 9.91 -4.84 -7.98
N PRO A 27 8.90 -3.95 -7.91
CA PRO A 27 9.09 -2.51 -7.73
C PRO A 27 9.65 -2.18 -6.34
N ILE A 28 10.34 -1.04 -6.27
CA ILE A 28 11.02 -0.55 -5.07
C ILE A 28 10.47 0.84 -4.72
N ALA A 29 10.24 1.10 -3.44
CA ALA A 29 9.84 2.41 -2.93
C ALA A 29 11.07 3.11 -2.33
N LEU A 30 11.38 4.29 -2.83
CA LEU A 30 12.41 5.19 -2.34
C LEU A 30 11.75 6.29 -1.50
N PHE A 31 12.21 6.46 -0.27
CA PHE A 31 11.70 7.41 0.70
C PHE A 31 12.75 8.46 1.02
N HIS A 32 12.35 9.72 1.10
CA HIS A 32 13.16 10.81 1.61
C HIS A 32 12.49 11.36 2.87
N THR A 33 13.04 11.07 4.05
CA THR A 33 12.41 11.46 5.31
C THR A 33 12.46 12.97 5.53
N GLU A 34 11.68 13.48 6.48
CA GLU A 34 11.70 14.90 6.81
C GLU A 34 13.07 15.35 7.37
N GLU A 35 13.78 14.43 8.02
CA GLU A 35 15.15 14.61 8.53
C GLU A 35 16.20 14.62 7.41
N GLY A 36 15.83 14.24 6.18
CA GLY A 36 16.70 14.24 5.01
C GLY A 36 17.47 12.93 4.79
N GLU A 37 17.07 11.84 5.45
CA GLU A 37 17.62 10.51 5.20
C GLU A 37 16.91 9.86 4.01
N LEU A 38 17.64 9.03 3.25
CA LEU A 38 17.08 8.23 2.16
C LEU A 38 17.04 6.76 2.53
N PHE A 39 15.92 6.11 2.23
CA PHE A 39 15.74 4.67 2.41
C PHE A 39 15.05 4.08 1.19
N ALA A 40 15.41 2.84 0.84
CA ALA A 40 14.69 2.10 -0.17
C ALA A 40 14.32 0.71 0.33
N ILE A 41 13.06 0.33 0.09
CA ILE A 41 12.52 -0.99 0.46
C ILE A 41 11.66 -1.53 -0.69
N ASP A 42 11.34 -2.83 -0.67
CA ASP A 42 10.33 -3.37 -1.59
C ASP A 42 9.06 -2.51 -1.53
N ASP A 43 8.54 -2.09 -2.70
CA ASP A 43 7.35 -1.23 -2.75
C ASP A 43 6.07 -2.00 -2.38
N THR A 44 6.03 -3.30 -2.66
CA THR A 44 4.82 -4.08 -2.43
C THR A 44 4.72 -4.51 -0.97
N CYS A 45 3.67 -4.08 -0.28
CA CYS A 45 3.39 -4.51 1.09
C CYS A 45 3.31 -6.04 1.19
N THR A 46 3.98 -6.63 2.18
CA THR A 46 4.01 -8.09 2.37
C THR A 46 2.67 -8.69 2.81
N HIS A 47 1.72 -7.84 3.23
CA HIS A 47 0.35 -8.26 3.56
C HIS A 47 -0.50 -8.53 2.30
N GLN A 48 -0.58 -7.54 1.40
CA GLN A 48 -1.40 -7.56 0.17
C GLN A 48 -0.82 -6.61 -0.89
N ASP A 49 -1.23 -6.74 -2.16
CA ASP A 49 -0.72 -5.96 -3.30
C ASP A 49 -1.11 -4.46 -3.20
N ALA A 50 -0.36 -3.73 -2.36
CA ALA A 50 -0.45 -2.29 -2.14
C ALA A 50 0.96 -1.69 -2.22
N SER A 51 1.06 -0.50 -2.82
CA SER A 51 2.31 0.27 -2.91
C SER A 51 2.58 0.99 -1.59
N LEU A 52 3.78 0.82 -1.06
CA LEU A 52 4.26 1.53 0.13
C LEU A 52 4.72 2.95 -0.21
N ALA A 53 5.09 3.22 -1.47
CA ALA A 53 5.34 4.60 -1.92
C ALA A 53 4.06 5.49 -1.86
N ASP A 54 2.88 4.88 -1.93
CA ASP A 54 1.59 5.56 -1.71
C ASP A 54 1.22 5.68 -0.22
N GLY A 55 2.07 5.20 0.69
CA GLY A 55 1.86 5.19 2.14
C GLY A 55 2.17 6.51 2.84
N TYR A 56 2.04 6.50 4.16
CA TYR A 56 2.38 7.64 5.02
C TYR A 56 3.72 7.40 5.71
N VAL A 57 4.63 8.38 5.66
CA VAL A 57 5.97 8.28 6.24
C VAL A 57 6.04 9.17 7.47
N GLU A 58 6.50 8.61 8.58
CA GLU A 58 6.78 9.35 9.81
C GLU A 58 8.10 8.89 10.41
N GLY A 59 9.06 9.81 10.53
CA GLY A 59 10.44 9.49 10.90
C GLY A 59 11.04 8.44 9.96
N CYS A 60 11.34 7.26 10.50
CA CYS A 60 11.94 6.14 9.74
C CYS A 60 10.98 4.94 9.60
N GLU A 61 9.68 5.20 9.59
CA GLU A 61 8.63 4.19 9.44
C GLU A 61 7.69 4.59 8.30
N VAL A 62 7.20 3.59 7.56
CA VAL A 62 6.12 3.78 6.59
C VAL A 62 4.88 2.98 6.99
N GLU A 63 3.73 3.65 6.99
CA GLU A 63 2.41 3.07 7.15
C GLU A 63 1.78 2.76 5.79
N CYS A 64 1.44 1.49 5.57
CA CYS A 64 0.79 1.01 4.36
C CYS A 64 -0.61 1.63 4.20
N PRO A 65 -0.95 2.22 3.04
CA PRO A 65 -2.19 2.99 2.86
C PRO A 65 -3.46 2.12 2.88
N LEU A 66 -3.33 0.80 2.75
CA LEU A 66 -4.47 -0.10 2.65
C LEU A 66 -5.00 -0.55 4.03
N HIS A 67 -4.11 -1.06 4.89
CA HIS A 67 -4.47 -1.68 6.17
C HIS A 67 -3.57 -1.25 7.33
N ALA A 68 -2.82 -0.16 7.16
CA ALA A 68 -1.99 0.46 8.19
C ALA A 68 -0.89 -0.44 8.80
N SER A 69 -0.43 -1.47 8.06
CA SER A 69 0.81 -2.17 8.46
C SER A 69 1.97 -1.19 8.43
N LYS A 70 2.78 -1.20 9.47
CA LYS A 70 3.95 -0.33 9.59
C LYS A 70 5.23 -1.11 9.38
N PHE A 71 6.16 -0.50 8.64
CA PHE A 71 7.47 -1.09 8.36
C PHE A 71 8.58 -0.10 8.69
N SER A 72 9.65 -0.59 9.32
CA SER A 72 10.86 0.19 9.49
C SER A 72 11.55 0.39 8.15
N LEU A 73 11.84 1.64 7.79
CA LEU A 73 12.60 1.98 6.58
C LEU A 73 14.07 1.56 6.67
N ARG A 74 14.60 1.36 7.89
CA ARG A 74 16.01 0.99 8.12
C ARG A 74 16.25 -0.50 7.99
N THR A 75 15.33 -1.31 8.51
CA THR A 75 15.50 -2.76 8.66
C THR A 75 14.50 -3.58 7.86
N GLY A 76 13.43 -2.95 7.35
CA GLY A 76 12.31 -3.62 6.70
C GLY A 76 11.41 -4.41 7.65
N THR A 77 11.67 -4.39 8.97
CA THR A 77 10.88 -5.14 9.95
C THR A 77 9.45 -4.63 10.01
N VAL A 78 8.52 -5.53 10.35
CA VAL A 78 7.14 -5.15 10.60
C VAL A 78 7.01 -4.63 12.01
N ASP A 79 6.65 -3.36 12.14
CA ASP A 79 6.49 -2.68 13.43
C ASP A 79 5.01 -2.66 13.87
N ALA A 80 4.08 -2.77 12.91
CA ALA A 80 2.66 -2.98 13.20
C ALA A 80 1.97 -3.96 12.22
N PRO A 81 1.10 -4.86 12.72
CA PRO A 81 0.30 -5.77 11.90
C PRO A 81 -0.71 -5.00 11.00
N PRO A 82 -1.37 -5.64 10.01
CA PRO A 82 -1.50 -7.08 9.74
C PRO A 82 -0.37 -7.79 8.98
N ALA A 83 0.63 -7.07 8.45
CA ALA A 83 1.79 -7.72 7.86
C ALA A 83 2.50 -8.64 8.87
N LYS A 84 3.14 -9.70 8.36
CA LYS A 84 3.83 -10.71 9.18
C LYS A 84 5.26 -10.98 8.75
N LEU A 85 5.63 -10.50 7.56
CA LEU A 85 6.93 -10.72 6.96
C LEU A 85 7.57 -9.36 6.66
N PRO A 86 8.89 -9.22 6.82
CA PRO A 86 9.58 -7.97 6.53
C PRO A 86 9.62 -7.71 5.03
N VAL A 87 9.69 -6.43 4.65
CA VAL A 87 10.09 -6.02 3.30
C VAL A 87 11.61 -6.12 3.17
N ARG A 88 12.13 -6.34 1.95
CA ARG A 88 13.58 -6.22 1.73
C ARG A 88 14.00 -4.76 1.78
N VAL A 89 15.23 -4.52 2.22
CA VAL A 89 15.88 -3.21 2.20
C VAL A 89 16.90 -3.18 1.06
N HIS A 90 16.99 -2.04 0.39
CA HIS A 90 17.91 -1.77 -0.70
C HIS A 90 18.90 -0.67 -0.31
N THR A 91 20.10 -0.72 -0.90
CA THR A 91 21.14 0.27 -0.61
C THR A 91 20.91 1.51 -1.45
N VAL A 92 20.95 2.68 -0.82
CA VAL A 92 20.84 3.98 -1.49
C VAL A 92 22.08 4.80 -1.17
N GLU A 93 22.60 5.48 -2.19
CA GLU A 93 23.73 6.39 -2.05
C GLU A 93 23.47 7.69 -2.82
N VAL A 94 23.90 8.82 -2.28
CA VAL A 94 23.88 10.11 -2.99
C VAL A 94 25.31 10.46 -3.39
N ARG A 95 25.53 10.69 -4.69
CA ARG A 95 26.82 11.15 -5.23
C ARG A 95 26.59 12.39 -6.05
N ASP A 96 27.27 13.49 -5.71
CA ASP A 96 27.18 14.76 -6.43
C ASP A 96 25.74 15.29 -6.62
N GLY A 97 24.85 15.02 -5.66
CA GLY A 97 23.44 15.42 -5.71
C GLY A 97 22.54 14.47 -6.51
N GLU A 98 23.05 13.34 -6.98
CA GLU A 98 22.32 12.31 -7.70
C GLU A 98 22.08 11.07 -6.82
N ILE A 99 20.88 10.50 -6.90
CA ILE A 99 20.49 9.30 -6.17
C ILE A 99 20.86 8.06 -6.98
N TYR A 100 21.58 7.15 -6.34
CA TYR A 100 21.92 5.82 -6.83
C TYR A 100 21.31 4.75 -5.93
N LEU A 101 20.83 3.67 -6.54
CA LEU A 101 20.23 2.55 -5.84
C LEU A 101 20.90 1.24 -6.26
N GLN A 102 21.23 0.41 -5.28
CA GLN A 102 21.62 -0.98 -5.47
C GLN A 102 20.54 -1.89 -4.92
N GLU A 103 19.98 -2.72 -5.80
CA GLU A 103 18.99 -3.73 -5.44
C GLU A 103 19.61 -4.80 -4.53
N SER A 104 18.80 -5.38 -3.65
CA SER A 104 19.24 -6.44 -2.74
C SER A 104 19.03 -7.79 -3.41
N ASP A 105 20.00 -8.69 -3.22
CA ASP A 105 19.96 -10.05 -3.73
C ASP A 105 19.07 -10.99 -2.88
N GLU A 106 18.55 -10.51 -1.75
CA GLU A 106 17.62 -11.29 -0.91
C GLU A 106 16.32 -11.62 -1.65
N ALA A 107 15.67 -12.74 -1.33
CA ALA A 107 14.38 -13.08 -1.92
C ALA A 107 13.24 -12.21 -1.33
N PRO A 108 12.35 -11.62 -2.15
CA PRO A 108 11.28 -10.74 -1.64
C PRO A 108 10.17 -11.53 -0.95
N ASN A 109 9.58 -10.95 0.09
CA ASN A 109 8.40 -11.49 0.80
C ASN A 109 7.08 -11.02 0.18
N LEU A 110 6.94 -11.15 -1.15
CA LEU A 110 5.74 -10.71 -1.85
C LEU A 110 4.50 -11.52 -1.39
N PRO A 111 3.33 -10.87 -1.26
CA PRO A 111 2.12 -11.59 -0.90
C PRO A 111 1.70 -12.55 -2.03
N PRO A 112 1.08 -13.71 -1.75
CA PRO A 112 0.77 -14.74 -2.76
C PRO A 112 -0.05 -14.27 -3.96
N ALA A 113 -0.87 -13.24 -3.77
CA ALA A 113 -1.71 -12.64 -4.81
C ALA A 113 -1.06 -11.44 -5.50
N SER A 114 0.19 -11.09 -5.19
CA SER A 114 0.87 -9.98 -5.85
C SER A 114 1.13 -10.33 -7.31
N ARG A 115 0.94 -9.34 -8.19
CA ARG A 115 1.23 -9.48 -9.62
C ARG A 115 2.71 -9.79 -9.95
N TRP A 116 3.60 -9.68 -8.96
CA TRP A 116 5.05 -9.87 -9.09
C TRP A 116 5.52 -11.26 -8.68
N THR A 117 4.70 -12.02 -7.93
CA THR A 117 5.04 -13.39 -7.51
C THR A 117 5.19 -14.39 -8.66
N ALA A 118 4.63 -14.09 -9.84
CA ALA A 118 4.62 -15.01 -10.98
C ALA A 118 5.83 -14.87 -11.92
N THR A 119 6.63 -13.80 -11.83
CA THR A 119 7.61 -13.44 -12.87
C THR A 119 9.08 -13.59 -12.49
N SER A 120 9.41 -13.80 -11.21
CA SER A 120 10.79 -14.11 -10.81
C SER A 120 10.97 -15.62 -10.65
N GLU A 121 12.13 -16.13 -11.06
CA GLU A 121 12.55 -17.53 -10.85
C GLU A 121 12.46 -17.97 -9.37
N GLY A 122 12.29 -17.04 -8.42
CA GLY A 122 11.99 -17.27 -7.01
C GLY A 122 10.59 -17.81 -6.69
N ALA A 123 9.64 -17.79 -7.63
CA ALA A 123 8.32 -18.40 -7.45
C ALA A 123 8.41 -19.93 -7.17
N ARG A 124 9.48 -20.57 -7.67
CA ARG A 124 9.73 -22.00 -7.50
C ARG A 124 10.15 -22.33 -6.06
N GLU A 125 10.89 -21.45 -5.41
CA GLU A 125 11.45 -21.65 -4.07
C GLU A 125 10.45 -21.34 -2.94
N ILE A 126 9.64 -20.29 -3.08
CA ILE A 126 8.57 -19.95 -2.10
C ILE A 126 7.54 -21.08 -2.03
N ARG A 127 7.20 -21.68 -3.18
CA ARG A 127 6.26 -22.80 -3.24
C ARG A 127 6.81 -24.05 -2.57
N GLU A 128 8.12 -24.31 -2.62
CA GLU A 128 8.74 -25.42 -1.89
C GLU A 128 8.84 -25.19 -0.38
N ARG A 129 9.01 -23.95 0.07
CA ARG A 129 9.08 -23.60 1.49
C ARG A 129 7.71 -23.64 2.18
N VAL A 130 6.64 -23.19 1.50
CA VAL A 130 5.25 -23.24 2.02
C VAL A 130 4.70 -24.67 2.10
N CYS A 131 5.13 -25.59 1.22
CA CYS A 131 4.62 -26.97 1.20
C CYS A 131 5.34 -27.94 2.16
N ARG A 132 6.47 -27.56 2.78
CA ARG A 132 7.28 -28.44 3.64
C ARG A 132 7.14 -28.15 5.14
N GLY A 133 6.22 -27.29 5.55
CA GLY A 133 5.80 -27.18 6.95
C GLY A 133 4.88 -28.35 7.31
N PRO A 134 5.00 -28.98 8.50
CA PRO A 134 4.05 -29.99 8.91
C PRO A 134 2.66 -29.36 8.99
N ALA A 135 1.70 -29.88 8.21
CA ALA A 135 0.30 -29.52 8.36
C ALA A 135 -0.08 -29.74 9.83
N PRO A 136 -0.72 -28.77 10.52
CA PRO A 136 -1.21 -29.00 11.85
C PRO A 136 -2.24 -30.13 11.81
N ARG A 137 -1.87 -31.30 12.35
CA ARG A 137 -2.81 -32.36 12.71
C ARG A 137 -3.59 -31.87 13.91
N LEU A 138 -4.70 -31.17 13.69
CA LEU A 138 -5.85 -31.24 14.61
C LEU A 138 -7.10 -30.66 13.95
N LEU A 139 -8.24 -31.28 14.30
CA LEU A 139 -9.63 -31.00 13.89
C LEU A 139 -10.12 -31.82 12.68
N ARG A 140 -10.10 -33.13 12.88
CA ARG A 140 -11.18 -34.00 12.42
C ARG A 140 -12.39 -33.81 13.35
N GLU A 141 -13.57 -33.80 12.72
CA GLU A 141 -14.90 -34.08 13.31
C GLU A 141 -15.67 -32.88 13.89
N LEU A 142 -16.39 -32.18 13.02
CA LEU A 142 -17.68 -31.57 13.38
C LEU A 142 -18.79 -32.18 12.48
N PRO A 143 -19.90 -32.68 13.05
CA PRO A 143 -20.97 -33.31 12.30
C PRO A 143 -21.78 -32.29 11.48
N ARG A 144 -22.00 -32.65 10.21
CA ARG A 144 -22.84 -31.93 9.23
C ARG A 144 -24.33 -32.11 9.54
N GLN A 145 -24.99 -31.26 10.32
CA GLN A 145 -26.46 -31.11 10.26
C GLN A 145 -26.90 -29.70 10.66
N GLY A 146 -27.66 -29.02 9.80
CA GLY A 146 -28.19 -27.68 10.07
C GLY A 146 -28.73 -26.97 8.83
N LEU A 147 -29.79 -27.52 8.26
CA LEU A 147 -30.56 -26.99 7.13
C LEU A 147 -31.22 -25.64 7.52
N LEU A 148 -30.88 -24.54 6.85
CA LEU A 148 -31.66 -23.29 6.92
C LEU A 148 -32.52 -23.13 5.64
N PRO A 149 -33.81 -22.78 5.78
CA PRO A 149 -34.73 -22.68 4.65
C PRO A 149 -34.47 -21.44 3.80
N ARG A 150 -34.60 -21.63 2.48
CA ARG A 150 -34.52 -20.59 1.45
C ARG A 150 -35.69 -19.62 1.60
N ILE A 151 -35.39 -18.36 1.94
CA ILE A 151 -36.32 -17.25 1.74
C ILE A 151 -35.98 -16.61 0.39
N ARG A 152 -36.90 -16.76 -0.57
CA ARG A 152 -36.89 -16.04 -1.85
C ARG A 152 -37.30 -14.59 -1.58
N GLY A 153 -36.41 -13.65 -1.86
CA GLY A 153 -36.72 -12.22 -1.94
C GLY A 153 -35.72 -11.53 -2.86
N GLN A 154 -36.13 -11.21 -4.07
CA GLN A 154 -35.34 -10.37 -4.97
C GLN A 154 -35.46 -8.91 -4.48
N VAL A 155 -34.36 -8.35 -3.96
CA VAL A 155 -34.22 -6.90 -3.84
C VAL A 155 -33.10 -6.48 -4.79
N ARG A 156 -33.50 -5.96 -5.95
CA ARG A 156 -32.59 -5.24 -6.85
C ARG A 156 -32.54 -3.81 -6.35
N ALA A 157 -31.44 -3.41 -5.71
CA ALA A 157 -31.09 -2.01 -5.59
C ALA A 157 -30.36 -1.60 -6.88
N ARG A 158 -31.05 -0.83 -7.74
CA ARG A 158 -30.39 -0.03 -8.77
C ARG A 158 -30.07 1.31 -8.13
N LEU A 159 -28.80 1.71 -8.19
CA LEU A 159 -28.42 3.11 -7.98
C LEU A 159 -28.55 3.78 -9.35
N ASP A 160 -29.57 4.60 -9.51
CA ASP A 160 -29.72 5.47 -10.67
C ASP A 160 -29.00 6.81 -10.41
N THR A 161 -28.05 7.08 -11.28
CA THR A 161 -27.41 8.37 -11.65
C THR A 161 -26.24 8.96 -10.83
N PRO A 162 -25.28 9.61 -11.54
CA PRO A 162 -23.98 10.02 -11.01
C PRO A 162 -24.05 11.44 -10.42
N ALA A 163 -23.61 11.61 -9.18
CA ALA A 163 -23.32 12.93 -8.66
C ALA A 163 -21.96 13.39 -9.24
N GLN A 164 -22.00 14.02 -10.42
CA GLN A 164 -20.89 14.84 -10.90
C GLN A 164 -20.84 16.11 -10.04
N ALA A 165 -19.90 16.17 -9.10
CA ALA A 165 -19.52 17.44 -8.51
C ALA A 165 -18.74 18.25 -9.56
N ARG A 166 -19.39 19.24 -10.18
CA ARG A 166 -18.70 20.28 -10.95
C ARG A 166 -18.32 21.41 -10.00
N CYS A 167 -17.02 21.64 -9.84
CA CYS A 167 -16.52 22.91 -9.31
C CYS A 167 -16.63 23.97 -10.41
N VAL A 168 -17.45 24.99 -10.18
CA VAL A 168 -17.43 26.22 -10.97
C VAL A 168 -16.79 27.29 -10.08
N GLY A 169 -15.58 27.71 -10.42
CA GLY A 169 -14.87 28.78 -9.72
C GLY A 169 -13.51 29.01 -10.36
N HIS A 170 -13.34 30.15 -11.01
CA HIS A 170 -12.12 30.54 -11.73
C HIS A 170 -10.94 30.78 -10.79
N GLY A 171 -9.78 30.24 -11.17
CA GLY A 171 -8.50 30.42 -10.49
C GLY A 171 -7.74 29.10 -10.52
N GLY A 172 -6.78 28.95 -11.44
CA GLY A 172 -6.13 27.69 -11.76
C GLY A 172 -5.57 26.95 -10.54
N VAL A 173 -5.96 25.69 -10.38
CA VAL A 173 -5.46 24.77 -9.35
C VAL A 173 -4.78 23.59 -10.05
N ARG A 174 -3.51 23.37 -9.71
CA ARG A 174 -2.73 22.18 -10.05
C ARG A 174 -3.39 20.98 -9.36
N LEU A 175 -3.66 19.90 -10.10
CA LEU A 175 -4.29 18.69 -9.55
C LEU A 175 -3.31 17.98 -8.62
N GLU A 176 -3.59 18.04 -7.32
CA GLU A 176 -2.93 17.22 -6.30
C GLU A 176 -3.87 16.07 -5.94
N ASN A 177 -3.32 14.87 -5.79
CA ASN A 177 -4.03 13.61 -5.57
C ASN A 177 -4.90 13.69 -4.28
N PRO A 178 -6.19 13.33 -4.29
CA PRO A 178 -7.10 13.48 -3.14
C PRO A 178 -6.72 12.68 -1.88
N SER A 179 -5.67 11.86 -1.93
CA SER A 179 -5.09 11.17 -0.76
C SER A 179 -4.14 12.05 0.09
N ARG A 180 -3.79 13.27 -0.34
CA ARG A 180 -2.82 14.15 0.36
C ARG A 180 -3.44 15.39 1.04
N ALA A 181 -4.75 15.42 1.25
CA ALA A 181 -5.40 16.58 1.88
C ALA A 181 -5.02 16.71 3.38
N ARG A 182 -4.19 17.71 3.70
CA ARG A 182 -3.89 18.13 5.08
C ARG A 182 -5.10 18.88 5.67
N PRO A 183 -5.54 18.62 6.92
CA PRO A 183 -6.48 19.52 7.60
C PRO A 183 -5.73 20.77 8.12
N SER A 184 -6.26 21.95 7.83
CA SER A 184 -5.81 23.23 8.42
C SER A 184 -6.46 23.42 9.80
N PRO A 185 -5.79 24.02 10.80
CA PRO A 185 -6.27 24.02 12.19
C PRO A 185 -7.46 24.95 12.48
N GLU A 186 -7.96 25.71 11.49
CA GLU A 186 -9.01 26.71 11.72
C GLU A 186 -10.13 26.56 10.68
N GLY A 187 -11.12 25.72 10.98
CA GLY A 187 -12.27 25.52 10.08
C GLY A 187 -13.34 24.64 10.70
N VAL A 188 -14.25 25.25 11.47
CA VAL A 188 -15.48 24.60 11.93
C VAL A 188 -16.38 24.33 10.72
N CYS A 189 -16.48 23.07 10.30
CA CYS A 189 -17.49 22.65 9.33
C CYS A 189 -18.85 22.51 10.03
N LYS A 190 -19.69 23.55 9.94
CA LYS A 190 -21.13 23.42 10.20
C LYS A 190 -21.78 22.66 9.04
N ALA A 191 -22.37 21.50 9.33
CA ALA A 191 -23.31 20.85 8.43
C ALA A 191 -24.70 21.48 8.62
N GLU A 192 -25.22 22.17 7.60
CA GLU A 192 -26.64 22.51 7.52
C GLU A 192 -27.30 21.61 6.48
N SER A 193 -27.98 20.54 6.92
CA SER A 193 -28.91 19.80 6.07
C SER A 193 -30.32 20.36 6.26
N LYS A 194 -30.78 21.18 5.32
CA LYS A 194 -32.22 21.42 5.10
C LYS A 194 -32.70 20.43 4.03
N GLY A 195 -33.48 19.45 4.45
CA GLY A 195 -34.17 18.54 3.54
C GLY A 195 -35.22 17.75 4.32
N ALA A 196 -36.48 18.15 4.19
CA ALA A 196 -37.61 17.49 4.84
C ALA A 196 -37.82 16.08 4.28
N LEU A 197 -37.90 15.10 5.17
CA LEU A 197 -38.36 13.75 4.89
C LEU A 197 -39.86 13.81 4.57
N ARG A 198 -40.26 13.40 3.36
CA ARG A 198 -41.64 13.00 3.06
C ARG A 198 -41.67 11.50 2.88
N VAL A 199 -42.57 10.87 3.63
CA VAL A 199 -42.84 9.44 3.59
C VAL A 199 -44.17 9.28 2.84
N ASP A 200 -44.15 8.67 1.66
CA ASP A 200 -45.36 8.25 0.97
C ASP A 200 -45.47 6.73 1.09
N VAL A 201 -46.54 6.28 1.76
CA VAL A 201 -46.95 4.88 1.83
C VAL A 201 -47.97 4.63 0.72
N LYS A 202 -47.75 3.58 -0.07
CA LYS A 202 -48.80 2.91 -0.84
C LYS A 202 -48.66 1.40 -0.64
#